data_AF-A0A7J2Y7R8-F1
#
_entry.id   AF-A0A7J2Y7R8-F1
#
_cell.length_a   1.000
_cell.length_b   1.000
_cell.length_c   1.000
_cell.angle_alpha   90.00
_cell.angle_beta   90.00
_cell.angle_gamma   90.00
#
_symmetry.space_group_name_H-M   'P 1'
#
loop_
_entity.id
_entity.type
_entity.pdbx_description
1 polymer ?
#
loop_
_entity_poly.entity_id
_entity_poly.type
_entity_poly.pdbx_seq_one_letter_code
_entity_poly.pdbx_strand_id
1 'polypeptide(L)'
;MDTREILDLALRLARQSEVPPDTGIDVPAEDVRKILFGIDVDVGDLVMARQMGYDLVISHHPTGGSAVLDFPKVLEKHGDILRRHGVPAEAAQEAVRELQEERGPAAHARNYDRLPSVARMLGLGLMCIHNPCDEIGRRTMDDALRANLPPRPRVRDAIDVLYGIAEFRAAKTRILVAMGDLDYPLGTWAVFHGAGTNGGFPVARAAFGHGIDTVFYIHVDAGHLRRIREAFGGAGNKNLVVTGHVASDSIGVNAVVRELRSRGFRVDTYSGVVDV
;
A
#
# COMPACT_ATOMS: atom_id res chain seq x y z
N MET A 1 -12.07 9.22 -21.04
CA MET A 1 -12.57 9.24 -19.66
C MET A 1 -11.93 10.44 -18.97
N ASP A 2 -12.61 11.03 -18.01
CA ASP A 2 -12.01 12.02 -17.11
C ASP A 2 -11.35 11.36 -15.89
N THR A 3 -10.71 12.18 -15.05
CA THR A 3 -10.09 11.72 -13.79
C THR A 3 -11.08 11.08 -12.81
N ARG A 4 -12.36 11.47 -12.83
CA ARG A 4 -13.38 10.93 -11.93
C ARG A 4 -13.73 9.50 -12.32
N GLU A 5 -13.96 9.27 -13.60
CA GLU A 5 -14.25 7.94 -14.13
C GLU A 5 -13.06 6.96 -13.93
N ILE A 6 -11.82 7.46 -14.01
CA ILE A 6 -10.60 6.67 -13.69
C ILE A 6 -10.55 6.32 -12.21
N LEU A 7 -10.86 7.27 -11.31
CA LEU A 7 -10.93 7.00 -9.88
C LEU A 7 -12.03 5.97 -9.55
N ASP A 8 -13.23 6.13 -10.13
CA ASP A 8 -14.35 5.21 -9.91
C ASP A 8 -14.03 3.79 -10.46
N LEU A 9 -13.24 3.68 -11.53
CA LEU A 9 -12.69 2.41 -12.00
C LEU A 9 -11.81 1.74 -10.93
N ALA A 10 -10.84 2.47 -10.37
CA ALA A 10 -9.96 1.94 -9.34
C ALA A 10 -10.73 1.50 -8.08
N LEU A 11 -11.75 2.27 -7.66
CA LEU A 11 -12.62 1.91 -6.54
C LEU A 11 -13.40 0.62 -6.82
N ARG A 12 -13.94 0.45 -8.03
CA ARG A 12 -14.64 -0.79 -8.42
C ARG A 12 -13.71 -2.00 -8.39
N LEU A 13 -12.49 -1.88 -8.92
CA LEU A 13 -11.47 -2.94 -8.83
C LEU A 13 -11.12 -3.25 -7.38
N ALA A 14 -11.02 -2.21 -6.55
CA ALA A 14 -10.77 -2.30 -5.12
C ALA A 14 -11.99 -2.79 -4.30
N ARG A 15 -13.17 -2.96 -4.90
CA ARG A 15 -14.43 -3.28 -4.22
C ARG A 15 -14.76 -2.29 -3.10
N GLN A 16 -14.51 -1.01 -3.34
CA GLN A 16 -14.74 0.09 -2.40
C GLN A 16 -15.87 0.98 -2.94
N SER A 17 -16.76 1.41 -2.04
CA SER A 17 -17.88 2.32 -2.36
C SER A 17 -17.56 3.79 -2.11
N GLU A 18 -16.50 4.07 -1.37
CA GLU A 18 -16.09 5.41 -0.94
C GLU A 18 -14.62 5.64 -1.27
N VAL A 19 -14.27 6.89 -1.58
CA VAL A 19 -12.88 7.29 -1.83
C VAL A 19 -12.12 7.27 -0.50
N PRO A 20 -11.04 6.48 -0.35
CA PRO A 20 -10.24 6.50 0.87
C PRO A 20 -9.55 7.85 1.09
N PRO A 21 -9.31 8.28 2.34
CA PRO A 21 -8.77 9.61 2.65
C PRO A 21 -7.38 9.92 2.08
N ASP A 22 -6.60 8.92 1.70
CA ASP A 22 -5.26 9.04 1.11
C ASP A 22 -5.26 9.02 -0.43
N THR A 23 -6.44 9.08 -1.04
CA THR A 23 -6.66 8.93 -2.47
C THR A 23 -7.47 10.13 -2.97
N GLY A 24 -7.14 10.68 -4.13
CA GLY A 24 -7.83 11.87 -4.60
C GLY A 24 -7.34 12.43 -5.93
N ILE A 25 -8.08 13.41 -6.43
CA ILE A 25 -7.76 14.16 -7.65
C ILE A 25 -7.21 15.52 -7.21
N ASP A 26 -5.94 15.78 -7.47
CA ASP A 26 -5.28 17.04 -7.12
C ASP A 26 -5.53 18.12 -8.18
N VAL A 27 -5.46 17.72 -9.45
CA VAL A 27 -5.75 18.56 -10.62
C VAL A 27 -6.56 17.71 -11.61
N PRO A 28 -7.82 18.07 -11.90
CA PRO A 28 -8.66 17.29 -12.80
C PRO A 28 -8.14 17.37 -14.24
N ALA A 29 -8.42 16.33 -15.01
CA ALA A 29 -8.23 16.31 -16.45
C ALA A 29 -9.44 15.69 -17.14
N GLU A 30 -9.81 16.31 -18.27
CA GLU A 30 -10.86 15.84 -19.18
C GLU A 30 -10.21 15.18 -20.40
N ASP A 31 -10.97 14.33 -21.10
CA ASP A 31 -10.53 13.67 -22.35
C ASP A 31 -9.17 12.95 -22.28
N VAL A 32 -8.85 12.35 -21.13
CA VAL A 32 -7.56 11.66 -20.91
C VAL A 32 -7.39 10.51 -21.92
N ARG A 33 -6.21 10.45 -22.56
CA ARG A 33 -5.81 9.36 -23.47
C ARG A 33 -4.45 8.77 -23.11
N LYS A 34 -3.52 9.60 -22.65
CA LYS A 34 -2.13 9.22 -22.34
C LYS A 34 -1.79 9.52 -20.88
N ILE A 35 -1.49 8.45 -20.13
CA ILE A 35 -1.28 8.45 -18.68
C ILE A 35 0.16 8.03 -18.37
N LEU A 36 0.79 8.73 -17.42
CA LEU A 36 2.05 8.31 -16.79
C LEU A 36 1.76 7.89 -15.35
N PHE A 37 1.99 6.62 -15.00
CA PHE A 37 1.70 6.08 -13.66
C PHE A 37 2.99 5.66 -12.96
N GLY A 38 3.33 6.29 -11.82
CA GLY A 38 4.49 5.94 -10.99
C GLY A 38 4.15 5.74 -9.53
N ILE A 39 5.09 5.17 -8.76
CA ILE A 39 4.93 5.04 -7.30
C ILE A 39 5.10 6.40 -6.63
N ASP A 40 6.23 7.03 -6.89
CA ASP A 40 6.56 8.38 -6.43
C ASP A 40 6.62 9.36 -7.60
N VAL A 41 6.14 10.57 -7.36
CA VAL A 41 6.16 11.67 -8.34
C VAL A 41 6.78 12.89 -7.68
N ASP A 42 7.67 13.58 -8.39
CA ASP A 42 8.20 14.89 -8.02
C ASP A 42 8.00 15.91 -9.16
N VAL A 43 8.39 17.17 -8.91
CA VAL A 43 8.26 18.28 -9.86
C VAL A 43 8.95 17.98 -11.20
N GLY A 44 10.12 17.33 -11.18
CA GLY A 44 10.84 16.95 -12.39
C GLY A 44 10.04 16.01 -13.29
N ASP A 45 9.27 15.10 -12.69
CA ASP A 45 8.44 14.14 -13.42
C ASP A 45 7.24 14.82 -14.06
N LEU A 46 6.64 15.82 -13.40
CA LEU A 46 5.55 16.61 -13.98
C LEU A 46 6.03 17.40 -15.21
N VAL A 47 7.22 18.00 -15.14
CA VAL A 47 7.83 18.72 -16.27
C VAL A 47 8.11 17.75 -17.42
N MET A 48 8.70 16.59 -17.13
CA MET A 48 8.94 15.54 -18.12
C MET A 48 7.63 15.05 -18.76
N ALA A 49 6.61 14.76 -17.95
CA ALA A 49 5.33 14.29 -18.42
C ALA A 49 4.67 15.30 -19.37
N ARG A 50 4.73 16.60 -19.02
CA ARG A 50 4.21 17.67 -19.87
C ARG A 50 4.95 17.78 -21.21
N GLN A 51 6.28 17.62 -21.20
CA GLN A 51 7.11 17.64 -22.42
C GLN A 51 6.85 16.43 -23.32
N MET A 52 6.59 15.26 -22.72
CA MET A 52 6.27 14.02 -23.44
C MET A 52 4.80 13.94 -23.87
N GLY A 53 3.99 14.96 -23.58
CA GLY A 53 2.59 15.07 -24.00
C GLY A 53 1.66 14.08 -23.29
N TYR A 54 1.88 13.81 -22.00
CA TYR A 54 0.90 13.12 -21.17
C TYR A 54 -0.24 14.08 -20.77
N ASP A 55 -1.44 13.54 -20.66
CA ASP A 55 -2.63 14.28 -20.23
C ASP A 55 -2.79 14.24 -18.71
N LEU A 56 -2.37 13.12 -18.10
CA LEU A 56 -2.55 12.82 -16.68
C LEU A 56 -1.32 12.11 -16.12
N VAL A 57 -0.87 12.55 -14.95
CA VAL A 57 0.05 11.81 -14.09
C VAL A 57 -0.74 11.19 -12.94
N ILE A 58 -0.60 9.88 -12.76
CA ILE A 58 -1.13 9.15 -11.60
C ILE A 58 0.06 8.79 -10.71
N SER A 59 0.01 9.26 -9.47
CA SER A 59 0.90 8.80 -8.41
C SER A 59 0.25 7.69 -7.61
N HIS A 60 1.03 6.71 -7.18
CA HIS A 60 0.56 5.78 -6.15
C HIS A 60 0.54 6.47 -4.79
N HIS A 61 1.64 7.09 -4.37
CA HIS A 61 1.70 7.81 -3.10
C HIS A 61 1.04 9.20 -3.17
N PRO A 62 0.46 9.70 -2.07
CA PRO A 62 -0.10 11.05 -2.01
C PRO A 62 0.88 12.16 -2.44
N THR A 63 0.51 12.89 -3.48
CA THR A 63 1.30 14.00 -4.07
C THR A 63 1.01 15.37 -3.46
N GLY A 64 -0.12 15.50 -2.77
CA GLY A 64 -0.58 16.75 -2.18
C GLY A 64 -2.05 16.69 -1.78
N GLY A 65 -2.67 17.87 -1.76
CA GLY A 65 -4.11 18.03 -1.56
C GLY A 65 -4.62 17.49 -0.22
N SER A 66 -5.87 17.05 -0.22
CA SER A 66 -6.47 16.40 0.95
C SER A 66 -5.81 15.06 1.25
N ALA A 67 -5.31 14.34 0.24
CA ALA A 67 -4.73 13.00 0.41
C ALA A 67 -3.55 12.98 1.40
N VAL A 68 -2.70 14.01 1.41
CA VAL A 68 -1.60 14.12 2.39
C VAL A 68 -2.06 14.60 3.77
N LEU A 69 -3.08 15.46 3.83
CA LEU A 69 -3.58 16.05 5.07
C LEU A 69 -4.43 15.06 5.86
N ASP A 70 -5.28 14.32 5.15
CA ASP A 70 -6.22 13.35 5.67
C ASP A 70 -5.62 11.94 5.77
N PHE A 71 -4.36 11.76 5.37
CA PHE A 71 -3.65 10.49 5.48
C PHE A 71 -3.81 9.79 6.85
N PRO A 72 -3.73 10.46 8.02
CA PRO A 72 -3.93 9.79 9.30
C PRO A 72 -5.30 9.09 9.43
N LYS A 73 -6.33 9.56 8.73
CA LYS A 73 -7.67 8.95 8.76
C LYS A 73 -7.70 7.57 8.10
N VAL A 74 -6.87 7.31 7.09
CA VAL A 74 -6.84 5.98 6.44
C VAL A 74 -6.26 4.90 7.35
N LEU A 75 -5.54 5.29 8.40
CA LEU A 75 -4.92 4.37 9.38
C LEU A 75 -5.96 3.59 10.20
N GLU A 76 -7.22 4.05 10.25
CA GLU A 76 -8.35 3.29 10.83
C GLU A 76 -8.49 1.88 10.23
N LYS A 77 -8.07 1.68 8.98
CA LYS A 77 -8.07 0.38 8.32
C LYS A 77 -7.16 -0.65 9.00
N HIS A 78 -6.14 -0.24 9.76
CA HIS A 78 -5.39 -1.17 10.62
C HIS A 78 -6.30 -1.79 11.68
N GLY A 79 -7.17 -0.97 12.28
CA GLY A 79 -8.18 -1.44 13.23
C GLY A 79 -9.18 -2.40 12.60
N ASP A 80 -9.60 -2.15 11.35
CA ASP A 80 -10.45 -3.09 10.60
C ASP A 80 -9.76 -4.43 10.33
N ILE A 81 -8.47 -4.42 9.96
CA ILE A 81 -7.69 -5.65 9.75
C ILE A 81 -7.55 -6.42 11.07
N LEU A 82 -7.18 -5.75 12.15
CA LEU A 82 -7.03 -6.35 13.49
C LEU A 82 -8.34 -7.01 13.94
N ARG A 83 -9.47 -6.27 13.89
CA ARG A 83 -10.78 -6.78 14.31
C ARG A 83 -11.23 -7.98 13.48
N ARG A 84 -10.98 -7.98 12.17
CA ARG A 84 -11.27 -9.15 11.29
C ARG A 84 -10.50 -10.41 11.68
N HIS A 85 -9.36 -10.26 12.36
CA HIS A 85 -8.54 -11.36 12.86
C HIS A 85 -8.77 -11.64 14.36
N GLY A 86 -9.87 -11.14 14.95
CA GLY A 86 -10.28 -11.47 16.31
C GLY A 86 -9.61 -10.63 17.41
N VAL A 87 -8.84 -9.59 17.05
CA VAL A 87 -8.27 -8.68 18.05
C VAL A 87 -9.39 -7.83 18.67
N PRO A 88 -9.44 -7.68 20.02
CA PRO A 88 -10.44 -6.86 20.69
C PRO A 88 -10.47 -5.42 20.16
N ALA A 89 -11.67 -4.85 20.06
CA ALA A 89 -11.87 -3.51 19.51
C ALA A 89 -11.05 -2.44 20.24
N GLU A 90 -10.92 -2.55 21.57
CA GLU A 90 -10.13 -1.62 22.39
C GLU A 90 -8.63 -1.66 22.00
N ALA A 91 -8.04 -2.85 21.94
CA ALA A 91 -6.63 -3.02 21.55
C ALA A 91 -6.38 -2.57 20.09
N ALA A 92 -7.34 -2.82 19.20
CA ALA A 92 -7.27 -2.38 17.82
C ALA A 92 -7.32 -0.84 17.72
N GLN A 93 -8.22 -0.20 18.46
CA GLN A 93 -8.37 1.25 18.44
C GLN A 93 -7.21 1.97 19.13
N GLU A 94 -6.63 1.38 20.17
CA GLU A 94 -5.39 1.87 20.77
C GLU A 94 -4.22 1.87 19.77
N ALA A 95 -4.02 0.77 19.02
CA ALA A 95 -2.98 0.71 18.01
C ALA A 95 -3.15 1.77 16.92
N VAL A 96 -4.38 2.02 16.48
CA VAL A 96 -4.70 3.08 15.50
C VAL A 96 -4.42 4.47 16.08
N ARG A 97 -4.83 4.72 17.32
CA ARG A 97 -4.61 6.01 18.01
C ARG A 97 -3.11 6.34 18.08
N GLU A 98 -2.28 5.39 18.52
CA GLU A 98 -0.82 5.59 18.58
C GLU A 98 -0.23 5.93 17.19
N LEU A 99 -0.69 5.24 16.13
CA LEU A 99 -0.24 5.55 14.77
C LEU A 99 -0.68 6.94 14.31
N GLN A 100 -1.92 7.34 14.60
CA GLN A 100 -2.42 8.67 14.26
C GLN A 100 -1.70 9.78 15.04
N GLU A 101 -1.37 9.56 16.32
CA GLU A 101 -0.57 10.48 17.13
C GLU A 101 0.84 10.66 16.57
N GLU A 102 1.47 9.58 16.09
CA GLU A 102 2.80 9.62 15.47
C GLU A 102 2.77 10.35 14.11
N ARG A 103 1.73 10.13 13.30
CA ARG A 103 1.66 10.61 11.90
C ARG A 103 0.98 11.97 11.75
N GLY A 104 0.08 12.34 12.66
CA GLY A 104 -0.69 13.57 12.60
C GLY A 104 0.17 14.84 12.47
N PRO A 105 1.19 15.04 13.32
CA PRO A 105 2.07 16.21 13.21
C PRO A 105 2.81 16.27 11.86
N ALA A 106 3.24 15.13 11.34
CA ALA A 106 3.93 15.06 10.05
C ALA A 106 3.00 15.40 8.89
N ALA A 107 1.74 14.92 8.91
CA ALA A 107 0.73 15.27 7.91
C ALA A 107 0.42 16.78 7.93
N HIS A 108 0.24 17.35 9.13
CA HIS A 108 -0.01 18.79 9.32
C HIS A 108 1.14 19.68 8.80
N ALA A 109 2.38 19.21 8.90
CA ALA A 109 3.56 19.96 8.47
C ALA A 109 3.82 19.93 6.94
N ARG A 110 3.07 19.14 6.16
CA ARG A 110 3.30 19.00 4.71
C ARG A 110 2.88 20.26 3.95
N ASN A 111 3.71 20.65 2.98
CA ASN A 111 3.27 21.56 1.92
C ASN A 111 2.39 20.80 0.92
N TYR A 112 1.10 20.72 1.22
CA TYR A 112 0.10 19.98 0.45
C TYR A 112 -0.14 20.55 -0.95
N ASP A 113 0.29 21.78 -1.26
CA ASP A 113 0.06 22.39 -2.57
C ASP A 113 1.29 22.35 -3.49
N ARG A 114 2.42 21.77 -3.04
CA ARG A 114 3.68 21.80 -3.81
C ARG A 114 3.55 21.20 -5.21
N LEU A 115 3.13 19.94 -5.33
CA LEU A 115 2.94 19.32 -6.65
C LEU A 115 1.65 19.77 -7.34
N PRO A 116 0.50 19.88 -6.65
CA PRO A 116 -0.73 20.36 -7.27
C PRO A 116 -0.59 21.73 -7.93
N SER A 117 0.09 22.69 -7.29
CA SER A 117 0.33 24.02 -7.89
C SER A 117 1.16 23.96 -9.17
N VAL A 118 2.21 23.15 -9.21
CA VAL A 118 3.05 22.98 -10.40
C VAL A 118 2.25 22.30 -11.52
N ALA A 119 1.49 21.25 -11.21
CA ALA A 119 0.63 20.58 -12.19
C ALA A 119 -0.39 21.55 -12.81
N ARG A 120 -1.02 22.43 -12.00
CA ARG A 120 -1.89 23.50 -12.51
C ARG A 120 -1.16 24.45 -13.44
N MET A 121 0.06 24.89 -13.10
CA MET A 121 0.86 25.78 -13.94
C MET A 121 1.26 25.14 -15.29
N LEU A 122 1.46 23.83 -15.31
CA LEU A 122 1.79 23.07 -16.53
C LEU A 122 0.57 22.73 -17.39
N GLY A 123 -0.64 22.90 -16.85
CA GLY A 123 -1.88 22.43 -17.47
C GLY A 123 -1.91 20.90 -17.59
N LEU A 124 -1.48 20.20 -16.54
CA LEU A 124 -1.34 18.75 -16.49
C LEU A 124 -2.25 18.16 -15.41
N GLY A 125 -3.02 17.13 -15.73
CA GLY A 125 -3.79 16.39 -14.74
C GLY A 125 -2.89 15.71 -13.72
N LEU A 126 -3.29 15.70 -12.46
CA LEU A 126 -2.58 15.03 -11.37
C LEU A 126 -3.59 14.38 -10.42
N MET A 127 -3.40 13.10 -10.14
CA MET A 127 -4.18 12.39 -9.12
C MET A 127 -3.35 11.33 -8.39
N CYS A 128 -3.85 10.94 -7.23
CA CYS A 128 -3.31 9.87 -6.39
C CYS A 128 -4.28 8.69 -6.35
N ILE A 129 -3.80 7.48 -6.59
CA ILE A 129 -4.53 6.22 -6.36
C ILE A 129 -3.71 5.33 -5.42
N HIS A 130 -3.90 5.55 -4.12
CA HIS A 130 -3.14 4.87 -3.07
C HIS A 130 -3.90 3.64 -2.53
N ASN A 131 -4.77 3.82 -1.53
CA ASN A 131 -5.45 2.71 -0.86
C ASN A 131 -6.24 1.77 -1.79
N PRO A 132 -6.89 2.22 -2.89
CA PRO A 132 -7.53 1.30 -3.81
C PRO A 132 -6.54 0.28 -4.41
N CYS A 133 -5.34 0.73 -4.81
CA CYS A 133 -4.27 -0.16 -5.28
C CYS A 133 -3.84 -1.10 -4.14
N ASP A 134 -3.57 -0.55 -2.96
CA ASP A 134 -3.10 -1.36 -1.83
C ASP A 134 -4.09 -2.43 -1.39
N GLU A 135 -5.39 -2.12 -1.38
CA GLU A 135 -6.43 -3.08 -1.00
C GLU A 135 -6.58 -4.20 -2.04
N ILE A 136 -6.34 -3.90 -3.33
CA ILE A 136 -6.21 -4.95 -4.35
C ILE A 136 -4.99 -5.83 -4.02
N GLY A 137 -3.82 -5.23 -3.78
CA GLY A 137 -2.60 -5.95 -3.43
C GLY A 137 -2.76 -6.82 -2.18
N ARG A 138 -3.39 -6.28 -1.12
CA ARG A 138 -3.64 -6.98 0.15
C ARG A 138 -4.52 -8.20 -0.07
N ARG A 139 -5.61 -8.08 -0.83
CA ARG A 139 -6.47 -9.22 -1.15
C ARG A 139 -5.74 -10.24 -1.99
N THR A 140 -5.03 -9.83 -3.03
CA THR A 140 -4.28 -10.77 -3.88
C THR A 140 -3.29 -11.58 -3.07
N MET A 141 -2.55 -10.95 -2.14
CA MET A 141 -1.65 -11.66 -1.23
C MET A 141 -2.40 -12.58 -0.27
N ASP A 142 -3.44 -12.10 0.42
CA ASP A 142 -4.18 -12.89 1.41
C ASP A 142 -4.92 -14.07 0.77
N ASP A 143 -5.55 -13.86 -0.39
CA ASP A 143 -6.25 -14.89 -1.16
C ASP A 143 -5.26 -15.95 -1.69
N ALA A 144 -4.07 -15.54 -2.16
CA ALA A 144 -3.04 -16.47 -2.60
C ALA A 144 -2.55 -17.36 -1.44
N LEU A 145 -2.30 -16.77 -0.27
CA LEU A 145 -1.94 -17.52 0.94
C LEU A 145 -3.04 -18.50 1.34
N ARG A 146 -4.30 -18.05 1.42
CA ARG A 146 -5.43 -18.92 1.80
C ARG A 146 -5.64 -20.08 0.84
N ALA A 147 -5.43 -19.86 -0.46
CA ALA A 147 -5.71 -20.86 -1.48
C ALA A 147 -4.59 -21.90 -1.65
N ASN A 148 -3.34 -21.55 -1.37
CA ASN A 148 -2.18 -22.34 -1.80
C ASN A 148 -1.29 -22.86 -0.66
N LEU A 149 -1.59 -22.55 0.61
CA LEU A 149 -0.82 -23.04 1.74
C LEU A 149 -1.14 -24.51 2.08
N PRO A 150 -0.15 -25.31 2.49
CA PRO A 150 -0.37 -26.66 3.00
C PRO A 150 -1.05 -26.65 4.38
N PRO A 151 -1.59 -27.78 4.88
CA PRO A 151 -2.34 -27.83 6.15
C PRO A 151 -1.56 -27.42 7.42
N ARG A 152 -0.23 -27.48 7.40
CA ARG A 152 0.64 -27.07 8.52
C ARG A 152 1.77 -26.20 7.98
N PRO A 153 1.44 -24.97 7.55
CA PRO A 153 2.38 -24.14 6.82
C PRO A 153 3.45 -23.57 7.76
N ARG A 154 4.66 -23.43 7.21
CA ARG A 154 5.78 -22.68 7.78
C ARG A 154 5.89 -21.32 7.09
N VAL A 155 6.70 -20.43 7.67
CA VAL A 155 6.97 -19.11 7.07
C VAL A 155 7.54 -19.23 5.66
N ARG A 156 8.43 -20.21 5.41
CA ARG A 156 8.95 -20.50 4.06
C ARG A 156 7.86 -20.81 3.03
N ASP A 157 6.83 -21.58 3.41
CA ASP A 157 5.76 -21.97 2.48
C ASP A 157 4.94 -20.74 2.05
N ALA A 158 4.69 -19.81 2.98
CA ALA A 158 4.03 -18.55 2.67
C ALA A 158 4.85 -17.67 1.72
N ILE A 159 6.17 -17.61 1.93
CA ILE A 159 7.07 -16.88 1.05
C ILE A 159 7.09 -17.49 -0.36
N ASP A 160 7.13 -18.82 -0.45
CA ASP A 160 7.09 -19.53 -1.74
C ASP A 160 5.77 -19.28 -2.49
N VAL A 161 4.64 -19.29 -1.78
CA VAL A 161 3.33 -18.91 -2.34
C VAL A 161 3.34 -17.47 -2.87
N LEU A 162 3.88 -16.52 -2.09
CA LEU A 162 3.95 -15.12 -2.52
C LEU A 162 4.85 -14.95 -3.76
N TYR A 163 5.95 -15.70 -3.89
CA TYR A 163 6.76 -15.70 -5.12
C TYR A 163 6.04 -16.26 -6.37
N GLY A 164 4.87 -16.88 -6.20
CA GLY A 164 3.96 -17.18 -7.31
C GLY A 164 3.41 -15.92 -7.99
N ILE A 165 3.28 -14.81 -7.25
CA ILE A 165 2.82 -13.52 -7.77
C ILE A 165 3.95 -12.89 -8.61
N ALA A 166 3.60 -12.40 -9.81
CA ALA A 166 4.57 -11.98 -10.82
C ALA A 166 5.43 -10.80 -10.33
N GLU A 167 4.84 -9.87 -9.60
CA GLU A 167 5.49 -8.67 -9.08
C GLU A 167 6.62 -9.02 -8.10
N PHE A 168 6.42 -9.98 -7.19
CA PHE A 168 7.46 -10.44 -6.27
C PHE A 168 8.59 -11.20 -6.98
N ARG A 169 8.27 -11.95 -8.04
CA ARG A 169 9.26 -12.69 -8.84
C ARG A 169 10.14 -11.77 -9.70
N ALA A 170 9.56 -10.71 -10.26
CA ALA A 170 10.25 -9.75 -11.12
C ALA A 170 11.01 -8.67 -10.32
N ALA A 171 10.63 -8.45 -9.06
CA ALA A 171 11.28 -7.47 -8.19
C ALA A 171 12.76 -7.78 -7.92
N LYS A 172 13.57 -6.71 -7.78
CA LYS A 172 14.98 -6.82 -7.35
C LYS A 172 15.11 -7.10 -5.85
N THR A 173 14.20 -6.55 -5.05
CA THR A 173 14.11 -6.82 -3.62
C THR A 173 13.57 -8.22 -3.37
N ARG A 174 14.00 -8.83 -2.27
CA ARG A 174 13.50 -10.14 -1.82
C ARG A 174 12.60 -9.96 -0.61
N ILE A 175 11.64 -10.86 -0.45
CA ILE A 175 10.85 -10.99 0.78
C ILE A 175 11.79 -11.36 1.93
N LEU A 176 11.71 -10.64 3.06
CA LEU A 176 12.57 -10.81 4.22
C LEU A 176 11.80 -11.32 5.43
N VAL A 177 12.36 -12.27 6.16
CA VAL A 177 11.92 -12.59 7.52
C VAL A 177 12.66 -11.63 8.47
N ALA A 178 12.02 -10.53 8.82
CA ALA A 178 12.60 -9.49 9.66
C ALA A 178 12.62 -9.88 11.15
N MET A 179 11.76 -10.81 11.57
CA MET A 179 11.77 -11.44 12.89
C MET A 179 11.16 -12.84 12.77
N GLY A 180 11.68 -13.80 13.54
CA GLY A 180 11.32 -15.21 13.43
C GLY A 180 12.30 -15.98 12.55
N ASP A 181 11.87 -17.12 12.04
CA ASP A 181 12.68 -17.99 11.18
C ASP A 181 11.82 -18.57 10.05
N LEU A 182 12.44 -18.91 8.92
CA LEU A 182 11.78 -19.57 7.79
C LEU A 182 11.10 -20.89 8.20
N ASP A 183 11.63 -21.54 9.24
CA ASP A 183 11.20 -22.86 9.67
C ASP A 183 10.15 -22.80 10.76
N TYR A 184 9.85 -21.62 11.28
CA TYR A 184 8.81 -21.47 12.26
C TYR A 184 7.44 -21.76 11.65
N PRO A 185 6.50 -22.30 12.44
CA PRO A 185 5.11 -22.39 12.02
C PRO A 185 4.59 -21.00 11.61
N LEU A 186 3.82 -20.94 10.53
CA LEU A 186 3.16 -19.70 10.11
C LEU A 186 2.11 -19.27 11.15
N GLY A 187 1.40 -20.23 11.75
CA GLY A 187 0.32 -19.98 12.70
C GLY A 187 -0.81 -19.17 12.07
N THR A 188 -1.50 -18.37 12.89
CA THR A 188 -2.47 -17.39 12.37
C THR A 188 -1.71 -16.23 11.75
N TRP A 189 -2.09 -15.79 10.55
CA TRP A 189 -1.44 -14.65 9.90
C TRP A 189 -2.41 -13.51 9.59
N ALA A 190 -1.85 -12.32 9.39
CA ALA A 190 -2.58 -11.18 8.84
C ALA A 190 -1.67 -10.38 7.90
N VAL A 191 -2.24 -9.98 6.75
CA VAL A 191 -1.58 -9.09 5.78
C VAL A 191 -1.97 -7.65 6.07
N PHE A 192 -1.02 -6.89 6.60
CA PHE A 192 -1.17 -5.47 6.91
C PHE A 192 -0.59 -4.62 5.77
N HIS A 193 -1.38 -4.58 4.70
CA HIS A 193 -1.28 -3.70 3.54
C HIS A 193 -2.69 -3.15 3.28
N GLY A 194 -2.87 -2.08 2.51
CA GLY A 194 -4.20 -1.49 2.35
C GLY A 194 -4.67 -0.66 3.54
N ALA A 195 -3.75 -0.20 4.39
CA ALA A 195 -4.04 0.62 5.56
C ALA A 195 -3.16 1.88 5.65
N GLY A 196 -2.81 2.45 4.49
CA GLY A 196 -2.05 3.70 4.36
C GLY A 196 -0.54 3.53 4.51
N THR A 197 -0.08 2.80 5.52
CA THR A 197 1.34 2.43 5.68
C THR A 197 1.44 1.14 6.48
N ASN A 198 2.65 0.65 6.75
CA ASN A 198 2.84 -0.42 7.73
C ASN A 198 2.38 0.00 9.13
N GLY A 199 1.96 -0.98 9.93
CA GLY A 199 1.39 -0.72 11.25
C GLY A 199 2.41 -0.53 12.38
N GLY A 200 3.70 -0.62 12.07
CA GLY A 200 4.79 -0.47 13.03
C GLY A 200 4.66 -1.36 14.26
N PHE A 201 5.27 -0.92 15.35
CA PHE A 201 5.17 -1.57 16.64
C PHE A 201 3.75 -1.60 17.22
N PRO A 202 2.93 -0.53 17.17
CA PRO A 202 1.60 -0.54 17.80
C PRO A 202 0.70 -1.67 17.26
N VAL A 203 0.64 -1.82 15.94
CA VAL A 203 -0.20 -2.86 15.31
C VAL A 203 0.41 -4.24 15.47
N ALA A 204 1.72 -4.39 15.33
CA ALA A 204 2.38 -5.67 15.57
C ALA A 204 2.18 -6.15 17.02
N ARG A 205 2.25 -5.24 18.00
CA ARG A 205 1.97 -5.52 19.41
C ARG A 205 0.53 -5.98 19.61
N ALA A 206 -0.44 -5.26 19.04
CA ALA A 206 -1.85 -5.65 19.11
C ALA A 206 -2.09 -7.02 18.46
N ALA A 207 -1.49 -7.28 17.29
CA ALA A 207 -1.60 -8.54 16.58
C ALA A 207 -1.01 -9.71 17.38
N PHE A 208 0.26 -9.63 17.75
CA PHE A 208 0.97 -10.71 18.44
C PHE A 208 0.40 -11.00 19.83
N GLY A 209 -0.06 -9.96 20.54
CA GLY A 209 -0.72 -10.09 21.85
C GLY A 209 -2.08 -10.77 21.81
N HIS A 210 -2.70 -10.89 20.62
CA HIS A 210 -4.09 -11.37 20.47
C HIS A 210 -4.22 -12.46 19.40
N GLY A 211 -3.27 -13.38 19.35
CA GLY A 211 -3.42 -14.65 18.63
C GLY A 211 -3.07 -14.63 17.14
N ILE A 212 -2.54 -13.52 16.62
CA ILE A 212 -1.86 -13.50 15.33
C ILE A 212 -0.40 -13.90 15.57
N ASP A 213 0.12 -14.86 14.81
CA ASP A 213 1.48 -15.38 14.93
C ASP A 213 2.41 -14.79 13.88
N THR A 214 1.90 -14.54 12.67
CA THR A 214 2.67 -13.95 11.57
C THR A 214 2.04 -12.65 11.07
N VAL A 215 2.82 -11.58 11.12
CA VAL A 215 2.48 -10.28 10.54
C VAL A 215 3.22 -10.12 9.21
N PHE A 216 2.47 -9.84 8.15
CA PHE A 216 3.05 -9.40 6.88
C PHE A 216 2.93 -7.88 6.76
N TYR A 217 4.07 -7.20 6.62
CA TYR A 217 4.16 -5.81 6.18
C TYR A 217 4.85 -5.75 4.82
N ILE A 218 4.64 -4.65 4.09
CA ILE A 218 5.38 -4.40 2.83
C ILE A 218 6.71 -3.70 3.08
N HIS A 219 6.79 -2.91 4.16
CA HIS A 219 7.97 -2.21 4.64
C HIS A 219 7.90 -2.04 6.16
N VAL A 220 9.01 -1.74 6.82
CA VAL A 220 9.07 -1.36 8.24
C VAL A 220 10.31 -0.51 8.47
N ASP A 221 10.22 0.57 9.24
CA ASP A 221 11.39 1.37 9.59
C ASP A 221 12.19 0.71 10.73
N ALA A 222 13.47 1.09 10.83
CA ALA A 222 14.40 0.49 11.80
C ALA A 222 13.99 0.72 13.26
N GLY A 223 13.29 1.81 13.57
CA GLY A 223 12.83 2.14 14.91
C GLY A 223 11.75 1.18 15.37
N HIS A 224 10.69 1.04 14.57
CA HIS A 224 9.60 0.10 14.83
C HIS A 224 10.08 -1.35 14.79
N LEU A 225 10.95 -1.74 13.84
CA LEU A 225 11.52 -3.09 13.78
C LEU A 225 12.29 -3.47 15.06
N ARG A 226 13.12 -2.55 15.59
CA ARG A 226 13.84 -2.78 16.84
C ARG A 226 12.89 -3.02 18.00
N ARG A 227 11.87 -2.17 18.17
CA ARG A 227 10.86 -2.32 19.23
C ARG A 227 10.10 -3.65 19.13
N ILE A 228 9.75 -4.06 17.92
CA ILE A 228 9.07 -5.35 17.67
C ILE A 228 9.98 -6.51 18.11
N ARG A 229 11.25 -6.51 17.70
CA ARG A 229 12.21 -7.56 18.07
C ARG A 229 12.49 -7.60 19.57
N GLU A 230 12.60 -6.45 20.22
CA GLU A 230 12.79 -6.36 21.68
C GLU A 230 11.60 -6.96 22.43
N ALA A 231 10.38 -6.70 21.98
CA ALA A 231 9.17 -7.20 22.65
C ALA A 231 8.84 -8.66 22.33
N PHE A 232 9.08 -9.13 21.09
CA PHE A 232 8.57 -10.41 20.60
C PHE A 232 9.62 -11.35 20.01
N GLY A 233 10.86 -10.91 19.82
CA GLY A 233 11.89 -11.72 19.17
C GLY A 233 12.30 -12.98 19.95
N GLY A 234 12.08 -12.99 21.27
CA GLY A 234 12.29 -14.17 22.12
C GLY A 234 11.07 -15.10 22.24
N ALA A 235 9.90 -14.67 21.76
CA ALA A 235 8.70 -15.50 21.73
C ALA A 235 8.78 -16.42 20.50
N GLY A 236 9.25 -17.65 20.68
CA GLY A 236 9.66 -18.62 19.65
C GLY A 236 8.59 -19.12 18.67
N ASN A 237 7.66 -18.26 18.26
CA ASN A 237 6.56 -18.54 17.34
C ASN A 237 5.97 -17.28 16.69
N LYS A 238 6.56 -16.09 16.90
CA LYS A 238 6.12 -14.85 16.27
C LYS A 238 7.01 -14.48 15.09
N ASN A 239 6.38 -14.14 13.97
CA ASN A 239 7.08 -13.87 12.72
C ASN A 239 6.67 -12.50 12.17
N LEU A 240 7.66 -11.74 11.71
CA LEU A 240 7.46 -10.52 10.92
C LEU A 240 8.06 -10.74 9.54
N VAL A 241 7.21 -10.83 8.53
CA VAL A 241 7.62 -10.93 7.13
C VAL A 241 7.45 -9.58 6.46
N VAL A 242 8.50 -9.11 5.78
CA VAL A 242 8.53 -7.84 5.05
C VAL A 242 8.64 -8.16 3.56
N THR A 243 7.56 -7.95 2.80
CA THR A 243 7.43 -8.43 1.42
C THR A 243 8.19 -7.58 0.39
N GLY A 244 8.53 -6.34 0.76
CA GLY A 244 9.18 -5.37 -0.12
C GLY A 244 8.17 -4.38 -0.69
N HIS A 245 8.46 -3.09 -0.49
CA HIS A 245 7.54 -1.98 -0.74
C HIS A 245 7.05 -1.95 -2.19
N VAL A 246 7.98 -1.66 -3.10
CA VAL A 246 7.70 -1.48 -4.53
C VAL A 246 7.00 -2.68 -5.16
N ALA A 247 7.43 -3.90 -4.81
CA ALA A 247 6.83 -5.12 -5.36
C ALA A 247 5.37 -5.30 -4.89
N SER A 248 5.09 -4.95 -3.63
CA SER A 248 3.74 -5.11 -3.05
C SER A 248 2.76 -4.09 -3.64
N ASP A 249 3.16 -2.82 -3.71
CA ASP A 249 2.34 -1.74 -4.30
C ASP A 249 2.02 -2.04 -5.77
N SER A 250 3.02 -2.57 -6.49
CA SER A 250 2.90 -2.89 -7.92
C SER A 250 1.79 -3.90 -8.21
N ILE A 251 1.41 -4.77 -7.27
CA ILE A 251 0.32 -5.75 -7.48
C ILE A 251 -1.00 -5.01 -7.78
N GLY A 252 -1.31 -4.02 -6.96
CA GLY A 252 -2.50 -3.19 -7.12
C GLY A 252 -2.40 -2.23 -8.29
N VAL A 253 -1.24 -1.57 -8.44
CA VAL A 253 -0.98 -0.65 -9.55
C VAL A 253 -1.14 -1.36 -10.89
N ASN A 254 -0.55 -2.55 -11.05
CA ASN A 254 -0.67 -3.31 -12.30
C ASN A 254 -2.11 -3.73 -12.59
N ALA A 255 -2.93 -4.04 -11.58
CA ALA A 255 -4.34 -4.33 -11.80
C ALA A 255 -5.08 -3.13 -12.42
N VAL A 256 -4.84 -1.93 -11.91
CA VAL A 256 -5.42 -0.68 -12.46
C VAL A 256 -4.86 -0.38 -13.84
N VAL A 257 -3.54 -0.48 -14.02
CA VAL A 257 -2.86 -0.24 -15.31
C VAL A 257 -3.37 -1.18 -16.39
N ARG A 258 -3.50 -2.49 -16.12
CA ARG A 258 -4.01 -3.48 -17.08
C ARG A 258 -5.45 -3.15 -17.51
N GLU A 259 -6.31 -2.76 -16.57
CA GLU A 259 -7.69 -2.39 -16.87
C GLU A 259 -7.80 -1.07 -17.64
N LEU A 260 -6.92 -0.09 -17.39
CA LEU A 260 -6.86 1.12 -18.20
C LEU A 260 -6.38 0.81 -19.62
N ARG A 261 -5.33 -0.01 -19.76
CA ARG A 261 -4.82 -0.44 -21.08
C ARG A 261 -5.88 -1.21 -21.88
N SER A 262 -6.65 -2.11 -21.25
CA SER A 262 -7.72 -2.86 -21.93
C SER A 262 -8.86 -1.96 -22.44
N ARG A 263 -9.03 -0.78 -21.83
CA ARG A 263 -9.99 0.24 -22.25
C ARG A 263 -9.46 1.21 -23.31
N GLY A 264 -8.24 0.98 -23.81
CA GLY A 264 -7.65 1.75 -24.91
C GLY A 264 -6.80 2.95 -24.48
N PHE A 265 -6.53 3.12 -23.18
CA PHE A 265 -5.62 4.16 -22.71
C PHE A 265 -4.16 3.78 -22.98
N ARG A 266 -3.35 4.76 -23.37
CA ARG A 266 -1.90 4.60 -23.36
C ARG A 266 -1.40 4.87 -21.94
N VAL A 267 -1.03 3.82 -21.22
CA VAL A 267 -0.48 3.93 -19.87
C VAL A 267 0.97 3.49 -19.88
N ASP A 268 1.87 4.44 -19.67
CA ASP A 268 3.29 4.19 -19.46
C ASP A 268 3.56 4.19 -17.94
N THR A 269 4.32 3.20 -17.46
CA THR A 269 4.67 3.05 -16.04
C THR A 269 6.10 3.51 -15.79
N TYR A 270 6.36 4.07 -14.61
CA TYR A 270 7.69 4.55 -14.23
C TYR A 270 7.85 4.58 -12.70
N SER A 271 8.96 5.15 -12.21
CA SER A 271 9.19 5.43 -10.78
C SER A 271 8.88 4.22 -9.89
N GLY A 272 9.54 3.10 -10.17
CA GLY A 272 9.48 1.89 -9.34
C GLY A 272 8.42 0.87 -9.72
N VAL A 273 7.36 1.21 -10.47
CA VAL A 273 6.33 0.22 -10.84
C VAL A 273 6.96 -1.01 -11.52
N VAL A 274 6.76 -2.19 -10.92
CA VAL A 274 7.19 -3.48 -11.47
C VAL A 274 6.13 -3.95 -12.46
N ASP A 275 6.16 -3.38 -13.67
CA ASP A 275 5.17 -3.63 -14.72
C ASP A 275 5.37 -5.02 -15.35
N VAL A 276 4.43 -5.94 -15.06
CA VAL A 276 4.44 -7.36 -15.48
C VAL A 276 3.07 -7.85 -15.97
#